data_AF-A0A660V4Z3-F1
#
_entry.id   AF-A0A660V4Z3-F1
#
_cell.length_a   1.000
_cell.length_b   1.000
_cell.length_c   1.000
_cell.angle_alpha   90.00
_cell.angle_beta   90.00
_cell.angle_gamma   90.00
#
_symmetry.space_group_name_H-M   'P 1'
#
loop_
_entity.id
_entity.type
_entity.pdbx_description
1 polymer ?
#
loop_
_entity_poly.entity_id
_entity_poly.type
_entity_poly.pdbx_seq_one_letter_code
_entity_poly.pdbx_strand_id
1 'polypeptide(L)' 'MSKLLEIFGKAITVDTADLIWHWLNAVKAAPAGENSQYNDLDEVVKLLGNMELDKAHEKLQFYLFENPECARGRMAAA' A
#
# COMPACT_ATOMS: atom_id res chain seq x y z
N MET A 1 7.37 31.93 5.31
CA MET A 1 6.83 30.59 5.01
C MET A 1 6.15 30.65 3.65
N SER A 2 6.56 29.81 2.71
CA SER A 2 6.19 29.96 1.29
C SER A 2 4.73 29.56 1.07
N LYS A 3 3.93 30.42 0.41
CA LYS A 3 2.55 30.17 -0.05
C LYS A 3 2.37 28.83 -0.77
N LEU A 4 3.45 28.32 -1.36
CA LEU A 4 3.50 27.02 -2.02
C LEU A 4 3.18 25.88 -1.05
N LEU A 5 3.76 25.88 0.16
CA LEU A 5 3.50 24.86 1.18
C LEU A 5 2.07 24.94 1.73
N GLU A 6 1.46 26.13 1.70
CA GLU A 6 0.08 26.35 2.11
C GLU A 6 -0.93 25.81 1.07
N ILE A 7 -0.60 25.93 -0.22
CA ILE A 7 -1.36 25.36 -1.34
C ILE A 7 -1.22 23.84 -1.34
N PHE A 8 0.00 23.30 -1.19
CA PHE A 8 0.19 21.86 -1.05
C PHE A 8 -0.46 21.33 0.22
N GLY A 9 -0.38 22.01 1.36
CA GLY A 9 -1.06 21.60 2.60
C GLY A 9 -2.59 21.50 2.48
N LYS A 10 -3.22 22.32 1.62
CA LYS A 10 -4.65 22.23 1.29
C LYS A 10 -4.97 21.21 0.18
N ALA A 11 -4.05 20.95 -0.74
CA ALA A 11 -4.20 19.91 -1.77
C ALA A 11 -3.82 18.51 -1.26
N ILE A 12 -3.05 18.41 -0.16
CA ILE A 12 -2.76 17.18 0.59
C ILE A 12 -3.99 16.71 1.41
N THR A 13 -5.16 17.34 1.24
CA THR A 13 -6.43 16.68 1.56
C THR A 13 -6.85 15.67 0.49
N VAL A 14 -6.00 15.37 -0.50
CA VAL A 14 -6.08 14.09 -1.19
C VAL A 14 -5.90 13.04 -0.11
N ASP A 15 -6.96 12.26 0.11
CA ASP A 15 -6.89 11.07 0.94
C ASP A 15 -5.72 10.24 0.41
N THR A 16 -4.61 10.34 1.12
CA THR A 16 -3.34 9.78 0.66
C THR A 16 -3.45 8.26 0.64
N ALA A 17 -4.30 7.70 1.52
CA ALA A 17 -4.65 6.29 1.48
C ALA A 17 -5.43 5.93 0.21
N ASP A 18 -6.40 6.75 -0.20
CA ASP A 18 -7.17 6.51 -1.43
C ASP A 18 -6.32 6.64 -2.71
N LEU A 19 -5.37 7.58 -2.72
CA LEU A 19 -4.41 7.72 -3.82
C LEU A 19 -3.45 6.51 -3.89
N ILE A 20 -2.93 6.07 -2.75
CA ILE A 20 -2.10 4.86 -2.65
C ILE A 20 -2.90 3.63 -3.09
N TRP A 21 -4.17 3.54 -2.69
CA TRP A 21 -5.08 2.46 -3.05
C TRP A 21 -5.36 2.40 -4.56
N HIS A 22 -5.68 3.54 -5.18
CA HIS A 22 -5.90 3.66 -6.62
C HIS A 22 -4.66 3.28 -7.41
N TRP A 23 -3.49 3.74 -6.97
CA TRP A 23 -2.22 3.38 -7.59
C TRP A 23 -1.96 1.88 -7.49
N LEU A 24 -2.17 1.27 -6.31
CA LEU A 24 -1.98 -0.16 -6.09
C LEU A 24 -2.89 -1.01 -7.00
N ASN A 25 -4.17 -0.63 -7.13
CA ASN A 25 -5.11 -1.30 -8.03
C ASN A 25 -4.74 -1.14 -9.51
N ALA A 26 -4.29 0.04 -9.93
CA ALA A 26 -3.86 0.28 -11.30
C ALA A 26 -2.63 -0.59 -11.67
N VAL A 27 -1.69 -0.77 -10.75
CA VAL A 27 -0.49 -1.61 -10.94
C VAL A 27 -0.85 -3.12 -10.99
N LYS A 28 -1.92 -3.56 -10.30
CA LYS A 28 -2.42 -4.94 -10.36
C LYS A 28 -3.09 -5.30 -11.68
N ALA A 29 -3.64 -4.32 -12.40
CA ALA A 29 -4.31 -4.56 -13.68
C ALA A 29 -3.35 -4.85 -14.85
N ALA A 30 -2.04 -4.73 -14.65
CA ALA A 30 -1.05 -5.17 -15.63
C ALA A 30 -1.02 -6.71 -15.69
N PRO A 31 -1.04 -7.34 -16.89
CA PRO A 31 -1.16 -8.79 -17.03
C PRO A 31 0.18 -9.45 -16.67
N ALA A 32 0.41 -9.66 -15.38
CA ALA A 32 1.48 -10.52 -14.89
C ALA A 32 0.84 -11.88 -14.56
N GLY A 33 1.25 -12.91 -15.31
CA GLY A 33 0.83 -14.28 -15.09
C GLY A 33 0.98 -14.69 -13.62
N GLU A 34 -0.01 -15.46 -13.18
CA GLU A 34 -0.07 -16.32 -11.99
C GLU A 34 1.16 -16.26 -11.06
N ASN A 35 1.25 -15.22 -10.23
CA ASN A 35 2.19 -15.19 -9.12
C ASN A 35 1.38 -15.19 -7.82
N SER A 36 1.28 -16.36 -7.18
CA SER A 36 0.54 -16.53 -5.91
C SER A 36 1.06 -15.61 -4.80
N GLN A 37 2.29 -15.12 -4.90
CA GLN A 37 2.86 -14.08 -4.03
C GLN A 37 2.11 -12.74 -4.07
N TYR A 38 1.32 -12.44 -5.10
CA TYR A 38 0.48 -11.24 -5.10
C TYR A 38 -0.80 -11.41 -4.27
N ASN A 39 -1.26 -12.64 -4.03
CA ASN A 39 -2.47 -12.88 -3.22
C ASN A 39 -2.25 -12.55 -1.74
N ASP A 40 -1.07 -12.84 -1.19
CA ASP A 40 -0.81 -12.58 0.23
C ASP A 40 -0.71 -11.09 0.54
N LEU A 41 -0.10 -10.33 -0.38
CA LEU A 41 -0.03 -8.88 -0.26
C LEU A 41 -1.40 -8.21 -0.44
N ASP A 42 -2.24 -8.77 -1.30
CA ASP A 42 -3.63 -8.34 -1.48
C ASP A 42 -4.44 -8.49 -0.20
N GLU A 43 -4.18 -9.53 0.58
CA GLU A 43 -4.85 -9.73 1.85
C GLU A 43 -4.39 -8.72 2.91
N VAL A 44 -3.09 -8.40 2.96
CA VAL A 44 -2.57 -7.30 3.81
C VAL A 44 -3.28 -6.00 3.47
N VAL A 45 -3.38 -5.69 2.18
CA VAL A 45 -4.02 -4.50 1.64
C VAL A 45 -5.51 -4.45 2.00
N LYS A 46 -6.23 -5.57 1.94
CA LYS A 46 -7.62 -5.67 2.42
C LYS A 46 -7.75 -5.43 3.93
N LEU A 47 -6.86 -6.02 4.74
CA LEU A 47 -6.86 -5.83 6.20
C LEU A 47 -6.62 -4.36 6.57
N LEU A 48 -5.72 -3.67 5.87
CA LEU A 48 -5.50 -2.22 6.01
C LEU A 48 -6.77 -1.43 5.67
N GLY A 49 -7.45 -1.76 4.57
CA GLY A 49 -8.72 -1.14 4.19
C GLY A 49 -9.85 -1.36 5.20
N ASN A 50 -9.85 -2.49 5.90
CA ASN A 50 -10.80 -2.81 6.97
C ASN A 50 -10.40 -2.22 8.35
N MET A 51 -9.27 -1.51 8.44
CA MET A 51 -8.66 -1.04 9.69
C MET A 51 -8.27 -2.16 10.68
N GLU A 52 -8.06 -3.39 10.19
CA GLU A 52 -7.56 -4.52 10.98
C GLU A 52 -6.03 -4.49 11.07
N LEU A 53 -5.49 -3.39 11.62
CA LEU A 53 -4.07 -3.02 11.54
C LEU A 53 -3.13 -4.06 12.16
N ASP A 54 -3.51 -4.66 13.29
CA ASP A 54 -2.68 -5.66 13.97
C ASP A 54 -2.47 -6.91 13.09
N LYS A 55 -3.55 -7.38 12.45
CA LYS A 55 -3.51 -8.53 11.54
C LYS A 55 -2.76 -8.19 10.27
N ALA A 56 -2.95 -6.98 9.74
CA ALA A 56 -2.22 -6.49 8.58
C ALA A 56 -0.71 -6.46 8.86
N HIS A 57 -0.31 -5.98 10.04
CA HIS A 57 1.08 -5.89 10.46
C HIS A 57 1.74 -7.26 10.57
N GLU A 58 1.12 -8.21 11.27
CA GLU A 58 1.63 -9.57 11.43
C GLU A 58 1.84 -10.24 10.07
N LYS A 59 0.81 -10.20 9.21
CA LYS A 59 0.87 -10.83 7.88
C LYS A 59 1.90 -10.16 6.97
N LEU A 60 2.04 -8.85 7.05
CA LEU A 60 3.05 -8.11 6.28
C LEU A 60 4.48 -8.42 6.73
N GLN A 61 4.71 -8.61 8.03
CA GLN A 61 6.01 -9.04 8.55
C GLN A 61 6.39 -10.41 8.01
N PHE A 62 5.49 -11.39 8.06
CA PHE A 62 5.73 -12.71 7.48
C PHE A 62 6.03 -12.63 5.97
N TYR A 63 5.24 -11.86 5.23
CA TYR A 63 5.45 -11.68 3.80
C TYR A 63 6.81 -11.06 3.47
N LEU A 64 7.22 -10.01 4.19
CA LEU A 64 8.50 -9.32 3.98
C LEU A 64 9.70 -10.14 4.47
N PHE A 65 9.52 -11.06 5.42
CA PHE A 65 10.55 -12.01 5.79
C PHE A 65 10.91 -12.92 4.61
N GLU A 66 9.91 -13.41 3.88
CA GLU A 66 10.11 -14.22 2.68
C GLU A 66 10.52 -13.39 1.45
N ASN A 67 10.09 -12.12 1.39
CA ASN A 67 10.25 -11.24 0.23
C ASN A 67 10.79 -9.84 0.62
N PRO A 68 12.03 -9.74 1.14
CA PRO A 68 12.55 -8.50 1.71
C PRO A 68 12.68 -7.34 0.69
N GLU A 69 12.91 -7.67 -0.58
CA GLU A 69 13.09 -6.69 -1.66
C GLU A 69 11.77 -6.29 -2.34
N CYS A 70 10.62 -6.77 -1.87
CA CYS A 70 9.34 -6.44 -2.48
C CYS A 70 8.95 -4.98 -2.23
N ALA A 71 9.09 -4.13 -3.25
CA ALA A 71 8.79 -2.70 -3.16
C ALA A 71 7.37 -2.41 -2.64
N ARG A 72 6.36 -3.18 -3.07
CA ARG A 72 4.96 -3.00 -2.61
C ARG A 72 4.80 -3.36 -1.14
N GLY A 73 5.43 -4.44 -0.67
CA GLY A 73 5.43 -4.79 0.75
C GLY A 73 6.11 -3.73 1.61
N ARG A 74 7.24 -3.20 1.15
CA ARG A 74 7.93 -2.11 1.86
C ARG A 74 7.10 -0.83 1.93
N MET A 75 6.33 -0.52 0.88
CA MET A 75 5.40 0.61 0.90
C MET A 75 4.21 0.38 1.84
N ALA A 76 3.67 -0.85 1.91
CA ALA A 76 2.61 -1.17 2.85
C ALA A 76 3.06 -1.12 4.33
N ALA A 77 4.37 -1.20 4.59
CA ALA A 77 4.97 -1.17 5.92
C ALA A 77 5.43 0.23 6.38
N ALA A 78 5.38 1.23 5.51
CA ALA A 78 5.83 2.60 5.76
C ALA A 78 4.70 3.48 6.29
#